data_AF-A0AB33CBX2-F1
#
_entry.id   AF-A0AB33CBX2-F1
#
_cell.length_a   1.000
_cell.length_b   1.000
_cell.length_c   1.000
_cell.angle_alpha   90.00
_cell.angle_beta   90.00
_cell.angle_gamma   90.00
#
_symmetry.space_group_name_H-M   'P 1'
#
loop_
_entity.id
_entity.type
_entity.pdbx_description
1 polymer ?
#
loop_
_entity_poly.entity_id
_entity_poly.type
_entity_poly.pdbx_seq_one_letter_code
_entity_poly.pdbx_strand_id
1 'polypeptide(L)' 'MESPIHNAIRAAGGQRALATALQIHPALVSQWATARRPVAAHHVLAIEACTGVSRHVLRPDVFGSEPSTIVEGAA' A
#
# COMPACT_ATOMS: atom_id res chain seq x y z
N MET A 1 1.82 3.59 16.55
CA MET A 1 0.64 3.41 15.69
C MET A 1 1.17 2.96 14.34
N GLU A 2 1.00 1.68 14.00
CA GLU A 2 1.58 1.10 12.79
C GLU A 2 0.69 1.48 11.60
N SER A 3 1.23 2.27 10.67
CA SER A 3 0.46 2.74 9.50
C SER A 3 0.41 1.67 8.41
N PRO A 4 -0.59 1.69 7.51
CA PRO A 4 -0.70 0.72 6.40
C PRO A 4 0.57 0.61 5.55
N ILE A 5 1.30 1.73 5.37
CA ILE A 5 2.58 1.71 4.66
C ILE A 5 3.68 0.98 5.42
N HIS A 6 3.71 1.01 6.75
CA HIS A 6 4.65 0.20 7.54
C HIS A 6 4.37 -1.30 7.36
N ASN A 7 3.10 -1.69 7.27
CA ASN A 7 2.74 -3.08 6.97
C ASN A 7 3.24 -3.50 5.58
N ALA A 8 3.03 -2.66 4.56
CA ALA A 8 3.55 -2.90 3.21
C ALA A 8 5.08 -3.00 3.17
N ILE A 9 5.78 -2.09 3.88
CA ILE A 9 7.25 -2.13 4.01
C ILE A 9 7.71 -3.45 4.61
N ARG A 10 7.04 -3.93 5.68
CA ARG A 10 7.37 -5.20 6.33
C ARG A 10 7.10 -6.39 5.41
N ALA A 11 5.95 -6.41 4.75
CA ALA A 11 5.58 -7.47 3.80
C ALA A 11 6.55 -7.56 2.61
N ALA A 12 7.07 -6.43 2.14
CA ALA A 12 8.11 -6.39 1.10
C ALA A 12 9.52 -6.78 1.58
N GLY A 13 9.75 -6.96 2.88
CA GLY A 13 11.08 -7.26 3.43
C GLY A 13 11.94 -6.03 3.76
N GLY A 14 11.34 -4.84 3.86
CA GLY A 14 11.98 -3.60 4.30
C GLY A 14 11.89 -2.46 3.28
N GLN A 15 12.32 -1.25 3.69
CA GLN A 15 12.15 -0.04 2.87
C GLN A 15 12.91 -0.11 1.55
N ARG A 16 14.14 -0.65 1.58
CA ARG A 16 14.97 -0.83 0.37
C ARG A 16 14.37 -1.88 -0.57
N ALA A 17 13.87 -2.99 -0.03
CA ALA A 17 13.25 -4.04 -0.82
C ALA A 17 11.98 -3.53 -1.50
N LEU A 18 11.13 -2.78 -0.79
CA LEU A 18 9.96 -2.13 -1.37
C LEU A 18 10.35 -1.13 -2.46
N ALA A 19 11.36 -0.28 -2.22
CA ALA A 19 11.85 0.67 -3.22
C ALA A 19 12.37 -0.02 -4.49
N THR A 20 13.11 -1.12 -4.35
CA THR A 20 13.56 -1.95 -5.46
C THR A 20 12.39 -2.60 -6.18
N ALA A 21 11.41 -3.18 -5.48
CA ALA A 21 10.23 -3.77 -6.10
C ALA A 21 9.43 -2.75 -6.93
N LEU A 22 9.36 -1.51 -6.46
CA LEU A 22 8.67 -0.41 -7.14
C LEU A 22 9.54 0.35 -8.15
N GLN A 23 10.82 0.04 -8.27
CA GLN A 23 11.80 0.77 -9.11
C GLN A 23 11.80 2.28 -8.83
N ILE A 24 11.74 2.65 -7.54
CA ILE A 24 11.75 4.05 -7.07
C ILE A 24 12.95 4.33 -6.16
N HIS A 25 13.20 5.62 -5.92
CA HIS A 25 14.23 6.02 -4.97
C HIS A 25 13.83 5.69 -3.52
N PRO A 26 14.71 5.09 -2.68
CA PRO A 26 14.38 4.72 -1.28
C PRO A 26 13.90 5.89 -0.41
N ALA A 27 14.37 7.12 -0.70
CA ALA A 27 13.89 8.31 0.00
C ALA A 27 12.37 8.54 -0.16
N LEU A 28 11.77 8.09 -1.26
CA LEU A 28 10.33 8.19 -1.46
C LEU A 28 9.57 7.30 -0.48
N VAL A 29 10.06 6.07 -0.24
CA VAL A 29 9.49 5.15 0.76
C VAL A 29 9.63 5.73 2.17
N SER A 30 10.77 6.36 2.49
CA SER A 30 10.99 7.06 3.77
C SER A 30 10.00 8.23 3.97
N GLN A 31 9.70 9.00 2.93
CA GLN A 31 8.69 10.06 2.98
C GLN A 31 7.29 9.51 3.28
N TRP A 32 6.94 8.35 2.74
CA TRP A 32 5.67 7.68 3.06
C TRP A 32 5.64 7.18 4.50
N ALA A 33 6.71 6.52 4.95
CA ALA A 33 6.81 6.01 6.32
C ALA A 33 6.73 7.12 7.38
N THR A 34 7.28 8.30 7.08
CA THR A 34 7.26 9.48 7.97
C THR A 34 6.02 10.36 7.79
N ALA A 35 5.04 9.95 6.98
CA ALA A 35 3.84 10.71 6.64
C ALA A 35 4.11 12.12 6.06
N ARG A 36 5.36 12.42 5.65
CA ARG A 36 5.71 13.69 4.99
C ARG A 36 5.03 13.84 3.64
N ARG A 37 4.81 12.70 2.97
CA ARG A 37 4.13 12.65 1.68
C ARG A 37 3.21 11.42 1.65
N PRO A 38 1.94 11.56 1.23
CA PRO A 38 1.09 10.40 1.02
C PRO A 38 1.57 9.57 -0.18
N VAL A 39 1.25 8.28 -0.17
CA VAL A 39 1.53 7.37 -1.30
C VAL A 39 0.70 7.81 -2.51
N ALA A 40 1.33 8.10 -3.65
CA ALA A 40 0.61 8.46 -4.87
C ALA A 40 -0.25 7.29 -5.38
N ALA A 41 -1.43 7.59 -5.95
CA ALA A 41 -2.40 6.56 -6.35
C ALA A 41 -1.83 5.50 -7.31
N HIS A 42 -0.95 5.90 -8.24
CA HIS A 42 -0.30 4.98 -9.17
C HIS A 42 0.67 4.01 -8.48
N HIS A 43 1.27 4.39 -7.35
CA HIS A 43 2.13 3.49 -6.57
C HIS A 43 1.31 2.52 -5.72
N VAL A 44 0.08 2.87 -5.32
CA VAL A 44 -0.74 2.00 -4.47
C VAL A 44 -1.01 0.65 -5.13
N LEU A 45 -1.31 0.64 -6.43
CA LEU A 45 -1.54 -0.60 -7.17
C LEU A 45 -0.28 -1.47 -7.23
N ALA A 46 0.88 -0.85 -7.41
CA ALA A 46 2.16 -1.57 -7.42
C ALA A 46 2.50 -2.13 -6.02
N ILE A 47 2.22 -1.38 -4.96
CA ILE A 47 2.39 -1.83 -3.57
C ILE A 47 1.46 -3.00 -3.28
N GLU A 48 0.18 -2.90 -3.62
CA GLU A 48 -0.79 -3.98 -3.41
C GLU A 48 -0.36 -5.26 -4.14
N ALA A 49 0.06 -5.14 -5.40
CA ALA A 49 0.51 -6.29 -6.19
C ALA A 49 1.75 -6.99 -5.61
N CYS A 50 2.68 -6.25 -5.00
CA CYS A 50 3.92 -6.83 -4.46
C CYS A 50 3.85 -7.20 -2.96
N THR A 51 2.93 -6.60 -2.20
CA THR A 51 2.83 -6.79 -0.74
C THR A 51 1.53 -7.45 -0.27
N GLY A 52 0.50 -7.47 -1.11
CA GLY A 52 -0.85 -7.90 -0.74
C GLY A 52 -1.60 -6.93 0.17
N VAL A 53 -1.05 -5.75 0.47
CA VAL A 53 -1.74 -4.74 1.28
C VAL A 53 -2.78 -4.02 0.43
N SER A 54 -4.04 -4.12 0.83
CA SER A 54 -5.20 -3.57 0.12
C SER A 54 -5.07 -2.07 -0.16
N ARG A 55 -5.36 -1.68 -1.41
CA ARG A 55 -5.35 -0.26 -1.84
C ARG A 55 -6.29 0.62 -1.03
N HIS A 56 -7.37 0.05 -0.53
CA HIS A 56 -8.40 0.72 0.26
C HIS A 56 -7.90 1.08 1.67
N VAL A 57 -6.97 0.31 2.24
CA VAL A 57 -6.33 0.69 3.51
C VAL A 57 -5.17 1.66 3.31
N LEU A 58 -4.46 1.59 2.18
CA LEU A 58 -3.35 2.50 1.86
C LEU A 58 -3.82 3.91 1.52
N ARG A 59 -4.89 4.05 0.72
CA ARG A 59 -5.47 5.32 0.27
C ARG A 59 -7.00 5.23 0.26
N PRO A 60 -7.66 5.19 1.43
CA PRO A 60 -9.13 5.19 1.51
C PRO A 60 -9.75 6.45 0.89
N ASP A 61 -9.00 7.56 0.86
CA ASP A 61 -9.41 8.82 0.23
C ASP A 61 -9.52 8.74 -1.31
N VAL A 62 -8.83 7.78 -1.94
CA VAL A 62 -8.88 7.58 -3.40
C VAL A 62 -9.75 6.40 -3.77
N PHE A 63 -9.59 5.27 -3.08
CA PHE A 63 -10.23 4.00 -3.44
C PHE A 63 -11.54 3.76 -2.70
N GLY A 64 -11.92 4.63 -1.75
CA GLY A 64 -13.08 4.44 -0.89
C GLY A 64 -12.89 3.29 0.10
N SER A 65 -13.97 2.94 0.80
CA SER A 65 -14.00 1.77 1.67
C SER A 65 -13.84 0.48 0.86
N GLU A 66 -13.27 -0.57 1.46
CA GLU A 66 -13.21 -1.88 0.82
C GLU A 66 -14.61 -2.31 0.38
N PRO A 67 -14.79 -2.80 -0.86
CA PRO A 67 -16.07 -3.36 -1.26
C PRO A 67 -16.34 -4.52 -0.31
N SER A 68 -17.33 -4.37 0.56
CA SER A 68 -17.86 -5.50 1.32
C SER A 68 -18.41 -6.45 0.26
N THR A 69 -17.68 -7.51 -0.04
CA THR A 69 -18.10 -8.54 -0.97
C THR A 69 -19.32 -9.22 -0.38
N ILE A 70 -20.49 -8.71 -0.70
CA ILE A 70 -21.74 -9.46 -0.60
C ILE A 70 -21.61 -10.62 -1.60
N VAL A 71 -21.19 -11.77 -1.11
CA VAL A 71 -21.30 -13.04 -1.85
C VAL A 71 -22.78 -13.43 -1.89
N GLU A 72 -23.55 -12.78 -2.76
CA GLU A 72 -24.84 -13.30 -3.20
C GLU A 72 -24.61 -14.33 -4.30
N GLY A 73 -24.81 -15.61 -3.96
CA GLY A 73 -24.76 -16.70 -4.92
C GLY A 73 -24.21 -18.00 -4.34
N ALA A 74 -24.94 -18.61 -3.41
CA ALA A 74 -24.88 -20.05 -3.21
C ALA A 74 -26.31 -20.57 -3.33
N ALA A 75 -26.49 -21.35 -4.40
CA ALA A 75 -27.69 -22.00 -4.97
C ALA A 75 -28.85 -22.34 -4.02
#